data_AF-A0A5K1CJY7-F1
#
_entry.id   AF-A0A5K1CJY7-F1
#
_cell.length_a   1.000
_cell.length_b   1.000
_cell.length_c   1.000
_cell.angle_alpha   90.00
_cell.angle_beta   90.00
_cell.angle_gamma   90.00
#
_symmetry.space_group_name_H-M   'P 1'
#
loop_
_entity.id
_entity.type
_entity.pdbx_description
1 polymer ?
#
loop_
_entity_poly.entity_id
_entity_poly.type
_entity_poly.pdbx_seq_one_letter_code
_entity_poly.pdbx_strand_id
1 'polypeptide(L)' 'SGKRANSFSKHRKDSSNEGSKDGRIAAHGFTFRELATATRNFNPTNLIGEGGFGRVYKGRLESTGQARV' A
#
# COMPACT_ATOMS: atom_id res chain seq x y z
N SER A 1 -17.93 5.82 32.43
CA SER A 1 -16.84 6.41 31.65
C SER A 1 -15.68 5.43 31.62
N GLY A 2 -15.49 4.68 30.54
CA GLY A 2 -14.57 3.54 30.47
C GLY A 2 -13.78 3.55 29.16
N LYS A 3 -12.47 3.40 29.26
CA LYS A 3 -11.43 3.89 28.33
C LYS A 3 -11.33 3.05 27.05
N ARG A 4 -11.29 3.70 25.88
CA ARG A 4 -10.93 3.06 24.60
C ARG A 4 -9.40 2.97 24.49
N ALA A 5 -8.85 1.77 24.59
CA ALA A 5 -7.45 1.51 24.26
C ALA A 5 -7.37 1.06 22.79
N ASN A 6 -6.84 1.91 21.92
CA ASN A 6 -6.43 1.53 20.56
C ASN A 6 -4.93 1.23 20.60
N SER A 7 -4.57 -0.03 20.85
CA SER A 7 -3.19 -0.49 20.71
C SER A 7 -2.95 -0.93 19.28
N PHE A 8 -2.48 -0.01 18.44
CA PHE A 8 -2.06 -0.30 17.08
C PHE A 8 -0.59 0.08 16.89
N SER A 9 0.30 -0.90 17.05
CA SER A 9 1.63 -0.89 16.43
C SER A 9 2.32 -2.24 16.61
N LYS A 10 1.83 -3.26 15.89
CA LYS A 10 2.66 -4.43 15.57
C LYS A 10 3.38 -4.14 14.26
N HIS A 11 4.63 -3.71 14.34
CA HIS A 11 5.54 -3.65 13.20
C HIS A 11 5.73 -5.07 12.65
N ARG A 12 5.08 -5.39 11.52
CA ARG A 12 5.38 -6.62 10.78
C ARG A 12 6.59 -6.36 9.88
N LYS A 13 7.54 -7.30 9.98
CA LYS A 13 8.77 -7.40 9.20
C LYS A 13 8.47 -7.32 7.70
N ASP A 14 9.15 -6.39 7.03
CA ASP A 14 9.11 -6.21 5.59
C ASP A 14 9.87 -7.38 4.93
N SER A 15 9.16 -8.16 4.13
CA SER A 15 9.71 -9.30 3.39
C SER A 15 10.16 -8.80 2.02
N SER A 16 11.47 -8.63 1.86
CA SER A 16 12.11 -8.31 0.60
C SER A 16 11.75 -9.33 -0.50
N ASN A 17 11.16 -8.81 -1.57
CA ASN A 17 10.66 -9.53 -2.75
C ASN A 17 11.82 -9.94 -3.67
N GLU A 18 12.21 -11.22 -3.66
CA GLU A 18 13.02 -11.80 -4.74
C GLU A 18 12.11 -12.22 -5.89
N GLY A 19 12.37 -11.66 -7.07
CA GLY A 19 11.58 -11.88 -8.28
C GLY A 19 11.56 -13.35 -8.71
N SER A 20 10.40 -14.00 -8.55
CA SER A 20 10.14 -15.36 -9.05
C SER A 20 10.25 -15.41 -10.57
N LYS A 21 11.26 -16.14 -11.08
CA LYS A 21 11.45 -16.48 -12.48
C LYS A 21 10.64 -17.73 -12.86
N ASP A 22 9.34 -17.72 -12.61
CA ASP A 22 8.43 -18.76 -13.09
C ASP A 22 7.12 -18.08 -13.44
N GLY A 23 6.49 -18.45 -14.55
CA GLY A 23 5.30 -17.79 -15.15
C GLY A 23 4.01 -17.78 -14.30
N ARG A 24 4.11 -17.83 -12.97
CA ARG A 24 3.05 -17.47 -12.05
C ARG A 24 2.89 -15.94 -12.04
N ILE A 25 1.67 -15.47 -12.22
CA ILE A 25 1.30 -14.07 -11.95
C ILE A 25 1.45 -13.87 -10.44
N ALA A 26 2.66 -13.54 -10.00
CA ALA A 26 2.92 -13.18 -8.63
C ALA A 26 2.28 -11.81 -8.38
N ALA A 27 1.41 -11.73 -7.36
CA ALA A 27 0.92 -10.46 -6.88
C ALA A 27 2.13 -9.66 -6.37
N HIS A 28 2.37 -8.50 -6.97
CA HIS A 28 3.40 -7.60 -6.50
C HIS A 28 2.92 -6.93 -5.20
N GLY A 29 3.62 -7.20 -4.09
CA GLY A 29 3.36 -6.53 -2.83
C GLY A 29 3.97 -5.13 -2.83
N PHE A 30 3.23 -4.16 -2.28
CA PHE A 30 3.74 -2.81 -2.02
C PHE A 30 3.82 -2.58 -0.51
N THR A 31 4.90 -1.96 -0.07
CA THR A 31 5.04 -1.50 1.31
C THR A 31 4.07 -0.35 1.60
N PHE A 32 3.72 -0.16 2.87
CA PHE A 32 2.89 0.98 3.27
C PHE A 32 3.49 2.32 2.84
N ARG A 33 4.83 2.45 2.91
CA ARG A 33 5.54 3.67 2.55
C ARG A 33 5.43 3.96 1.05
N GLU A 34 5.51 2.96 0.19
CA GLU A 34 5.30 3.13 -1.25
C GLU A 34 3.88 3.60 -1.55
N LEU A 35 2.88 2.99 -0.91
CA LEU A 35 1.48 3.40 -1.05
C LEU A 35 1.25 4.82 -0.53
N ALA A 36 1.85 5.19 0.60
CA ALA A 36 1.79 6.54 1.14
C ALA A 36 2.40 7.54 0.16
N THR A 37 3.60 7.28 -0.36
CA THR A 37 4.23 8.16 -1.37
C THR A 37 3.36 8.29 -2.62
N ALA A 38 2.86 7.16 -3.16
CA ALA A 38 2.05 7.13 -4.37
C ALA A 38 0.75 7.94 -4.23
N THR A 39 0.16 7.97 -3.04
CA THR A 39 -1.11 8.67 -2.74
C THR A 39 -0.92 10.07 -2.16
N ARG A 40 0.32 10.59 -2.13
CA ARG A 40 0.68 11.87 -1.47
C ARG A 40 0.27 11.88 0.01
N ASN A 41 0.60 10.80 0.69
CA ASN A 41 0.27 10.49 2.08
C ASN A 41 -1.24 10.40 2.32
N PHE A 42 -1.96 9.65 1.48
CA PHE A 42 -3.42 9.48 1.54
C PHE A 42 -4.17 10.82 1.57
N ASN A 43 -3.73 11.75 0.71
CA ASN A 43 -4.29 13.09 0.66
C ASN A 43 -5.79 13.03 0.33
N PRO A 44 -6.68 13.73 1.08
CA PRO A 44 -8.12 13.73 0.84
C PRO A 44 -8.50 14.24 -0.57
N THR A 45 -7.66 15.08 -1.19
CA THR A 45 -7.86 15.52 -2.59
C THR A 45 -7.75 14.37 -3.60
N ASN A 46 -7.14 13.25 -3.23
CA ASN A 46 -7.04 12.04 -4.04
C ASN A 46 -8.12 11.00 -3.67
N LEU A 47 -9.01 11.27 -2.71
CA LEU A 47 -10.09 10.35 -2.35
C LEU A 47 -11.07 10.23 -3.52
N ILE A 48 -11.32 9.00 -3.96
CA ILE A 48 -12.26 8.72 -5.04
C ILE A 48 -13.56 8.08 -4.55
N GLY A 49 -13.59 7.56 -3.32
CA GLY A 49 -14.80 7.01 -2.72
C GLY A 49 -14.58 6.45 -1.32
N GLU A 50 -15.68 6.27 -0.60
CA GLU A 50 -15.74 5.61 0.71
C GLU A 50 -16.95 4.66 0.73
N GLY A 51 -16.78 3.46 1.29
CA GLY A 51 -17.84 2.46 1.37
C GLY A 51 -17.43 1.25 2.21
N GLY A 52 -18.06 0.10 1.97
CA GLY A 52 -17.78 -1.15 2.71
C GLY A 52 -16.35 -1.69 2.60
N PHE A 53 -15.56 -1.15 1.67
CA PHE A 53 -14.14 -1.47 1.48
C PHE A 53 -13.19 -0.49 2.18
N GLY A 54 -13.73 0.54 2.86
CA GLY A 54 -12.98 1.65 3.40
C GLY A 54 -12.82 2.80 2.40
N ARG A 55 -11.78 3.61 2.60
CA ARG A 55 -11.46 4.77 1.76
C ARG A 55 -10.57 4.39 0.59
N VAL A 56 -10.92 4.83 -0.60
CA VAL A 56 -10.19 4.55 -1.83
C VAL A 56 -9.51 5.84 -2.31
N TYR A 57 -8.19 5.80 -2.49
CA TYR A 57 -7.39 6.95 -2.91
C TYR A 57 -6.72 6.69 -4.25
N LYS A 58 -6.66 7.72 -5.09
CA LYS A 58 -5.87 7.73 -6.32
C LYS A 58 -4.39 7.93 -5.98
N GLY A 59 -3.52 7.11 -6.57
CA GLY A 59 -2.09 7.27 -6.43
C GLY A 59 -1.35 6.84 -7.69
N ARG A 60 -0.12 7.32 -7.84
CA ARG A 60 0.79 6.92 -8.92
C ARG A 60 2.04 6.33 -8.30
N LEU A 61 2.28 5.05 -8.54
CA LEU A 61 3.55 4.44 -8.19
C LEU A 61 4.59 4.88 -9.21
N GLU A 62 5.65 5.54 -8.75
CA GLU A 62 6.79 5.82 -9.60
C GLU A 62 7.45 4.48 -9.93
N SER A 63 7.56 4.15 -11.22
CA SER A 63 8.22 2.92 -11.64
C SER A 63 9.67 3.00 -11.18
N THR A 64 10.08 2.11 -10.29
CA THR A 64 11.48 1.85 -9.98
C THR A 64 12.11 1.12 -11.17
N GLY A 65 12.17 1.75 -12.34
CA GLY A 65 12.86 1.23 -13.52
C GLY A 65 12.42 -0.15 -14.01
N GLN A 66 11.29 -0.71 -13.55
CA GLN A 66 10.71 -1.92 -14.14
C GLN A 66 9.94 -1.51 -15.40
N ALA A 67 10.67 -1.01 -16.39
CA ALA A 67 10.26 -1.13 -17.77
C ALA A 67 10.24 -2.63 -18.06
N ARG A 68 9.05 -3.25 -18.00
CA ARG A 68 8.89 -4.60 -18.53
C ARG A 68 8.95 -4.47 -20.05
N VAL A 69 10.14 -4.69 -20.59
CA VAL A 69 10.36 -4.98 -22.02
C VAL A 69 9.69 -6.30 -22.39
#